data_AF-A0A933H8W8-F1
#
_entry.id   AF-A0A933H8W8-F1
#
_cell.length_a   1.000
_cell.length_b   1.000
_cell.length_c   1.000
_cell.angle_alpha   90.00
_cell.angle_beta   90.00
_cell.angle_gamma   90.00
#
_symmetry.space_group_name_H-M   'P 1'
#
loop_
_entity.id
_entity.type
_entity.pdbx_description
1 polymer ?
#
loop_
_entity_poly.entity_id
_entity_poly.type
_entity_poly.pdbx_seq_one_letter_code
_entity_poly.pdbx_strand_id
1 'polypeptide(L)'
;MKDETPNPFPDPEEVEREFFSRFVDFRGKRVLEIGCGDGRTITYYANEAKWIVGIDNDRDELIAAQKETRAARKDSRFLGESGNLKTDFIHGDAASLPFADSSFDLTILSWSL
;
A
#
# COMPACT_ATOMS: atom_id res chain seq x y z
N MET A 1 34.08 11.51 15.68
CA MET A 1 33.03 12.01 14.80
C MET A 1 33.25 11.33 13.46
N LYS A 2 32.38 10.39 13.06
CA LYS A 2 32.46 9.80 11.72
C LYS A 2 31.82 10.80 10.78
N ASP A 3 32.61 11.24 9.81
CA ASP A 3 32.16 12.01 8.66
C ASP A 3 31.41 11.05 7.74
N GLU A 4 30.08 11.09 7.78
CA GLU A 4 29.23 10.35 6.86
C GLU A 4 28.96 11.25 5.66
N THR A 5 29.68 10.99 4.57
CA THR A 5 29.36 11.57 3.26
C THR A 5 27.90 11.23 2.92
N PRO A 6 27.07 12.20 2.49
CA PRO A 6 25.67 11.94 2.15
C PRO A 6 25.56 10.82 1.11
N ASN A 7 24.61 9.90 1.30
CA ASN A 7 24.31 8.87 0.32
C ASN A 7 23.97 9.56 -1.02
N PRO A 8 24.72 9.30 -2.12
CA PRO A 8 24.48 9.95 -3.40
C PRO A 8 23.23 9.43 -4.11
N PHE A 9 22.61 8.36 -3.60
CA PHE A 9 21.38 7.79 -4.13
C PHE A 9 20.15 8.39 -3.45
N PRO A 10 19.05 8.65 -4.20
CA PRO A 10 17.80 9.12 -3.62
C PRO A 10 17.24 8.10 -2.63
N ASP A 11 16.43 8.55 -1.68
CA ASP A 11 15.70 7.69 -0.77
C ASP A 11 14.82 6.72 -1.59
N PRO A 12 15.01 5.38 -1.47
CA PRO A 12 14.21 4.40 -2.19
C PRO A 12 12.70 4.57 -1.96
N GLU A 13 12.28 4.99 -0.77
CA GLU A 13 10.85 5.20 -0.48
C GLU A 13 10.28 6.40 -1.23
N GLU A 14 11.07 7.46 -1.41
CA GLU A 14 10.66 8.62 -2.21
C GLU A 14 10.52 8.23 -3.68
N VAL A 15 11.47 7.45 -4.20
CA VAL A 15 11.43 6.94 -5.58
C VAL A 15 10.20 6.07 -5.82
N GLU A 16 9.88 5.17 -4.90
CA GLU A 16 8.71 4.29 -5.01
C GLU A 16 7.39 5.09 -4.95
N ARG A 17 7.29 6.04 -4.03
CA ARG A 17 6.12 6.93 -3.92
C ARG A 17 5.92 7.76 -5.18
N GLU A 18 7.00 8.32 -5.73
CA GLU A 18 6.96 9.07 -6.99
C GLU A 18 6.53 8.17 -8.15
N PHE A 19 7.01 6.93 -8.19
CA PHE A 19 6.61 5.97 -9.22
C PHE A 19 5.10 5.72 -9.20
N PHE A 20 4.53 5.40 -8.03
CA PHE A 20 3.08 5.20 -7.90
C PHE A 20 2.28 6.42 -8.32
N SER A 21 2.66 7.61 -7.83
CA SER A 21 1.97 8.86 -8.16
C SER A 21 2.00 9.21 -9.65
N ARG A 22 3.10 8.90 -10.35
CA ARG A 22 3.29 9.30 -11.75
C ARG A 22 2.79 8.29 -12.77
N PHE A 23 2.86 7.00 -12.45
CA PHE A 23 2.69 5.94 -13.46
C PHE A 23 1.47 5.06 -13.23
N VAL A 24 0.80 5.17 -12.09
CA VAL A 24 -0.34 4.33 -11.75
C VAL A 24 -1.58 5.17 -11.46
N ASP A 25 -2.64 4.99 -12.24
CA ASP A 25 -3.93 5.64 -11.98
C ASP A 25 -4.73 4.79 -11.01
N PHE A 26 -4.86 5.21 -9.75
CA PHE A 26 -5.64 4.48 -8.74
C PHE A 26 -7.10 4.92 -8.65
N ARG A 27 -7.46 6.03 -9.30
CA ARG A 27 -8.73 6.72 -9.06
C ARG A 27 -9.93 5.81 -9.33
N GLY A 28 -10.72 5.56 -8.29
CA GLY A 28 -11.95 4.77 -8.37
C GLY A 28 -11.74 3.26 -8.59
N LYS A 29 -10.49 2.77 -8.59
CA LYS A 29 -10.18 1.34 -8.80
C LYS A 29 -10.31 0.51 -7.53
N ARG A 30 -10.66 -0.76 -7.71
CA ARG A 30 -10.50 -1.84 -6.71
C ARG A 30 -9.09 -2.40 -6.85
N VAL A 31 -8.27 -2.28 -5.82
CA VAL A 31 -6.85 -2.64 -5.86
C VAL A 31 -6.60 -3.85 -4.97
N LEU A 32 -5.83 -4.80 -5.46
CA LEU A 32 -5.21 -5.86 -4.65
C LEU A 32 -3.72 -5.58 -4.56
N GLU A 33 -3.17 -5.50 -3.36
CA GLU A 33 -1.71 -5.50 -3.15
C GLU A 33 -1.29 -6.84 -2.56
N ILE A 34 -0.42 -7.55 -3.28
CA ILE A 34 0.12 -8.85 -2.88
C ILE A 34 1.46 -8.62 -2.17
N GLY A 35 1.62 -9.21 -0.99
CA GLY A 35 2.78 -8.97 -0.14
C GLY A 35 2.76 -7.54 0.41
N CYS A 36 1.63 -7.12 0.99
CA CYS A 36 1.44 -5.73 1.39
C CYS A 36 2.28 -5.29 2.60
N GLY A 37 2.95 -6.23 3.29
CA GLY A 37 3.78 -5.97 4.46
C GLY A 37 3.04 -5.12 5.50
N ASP A 38 3.76 -4.14 6.05
CA ASP A 38 3.30 -3.15 7.02
C ASP A 38 2.34 -2.10 6.43
N GLY A 39 1.90 -2.24 5.18
CA GLY A 39 0.96 -1.36 4.52
C GLY A 39 1.50 0.04 4.21
N ARG A 40 2.80 0.30 4.36
CA ARG A 40 3.43 1.60 4.03
C ARG A 40 3.07 2.03 2.61
N THR A 41 3.22 1.15 1.63
CA THR A 41 3.00 1.46 0.21
C THR A 41 1.53 1.76 -0.07
N ILE A 42 0.59 1.04 0.58
CA ILE A 42 -0.85 1.33 0.51
C ILE A 42 -1.13 2.79 0.87
N THR A 43 -0.44 3.36 1.87
CA THR A 43 -0.68 4.76 2.27
C THR A 43 -0.40 5.76 1.15
N TYR A 44 0.45 5.42 0.18
CA TYR A 44 0.85 6.35 -0.89
C TYR A 44 -0.28 6.64 -1.87
N TYR A 45 -1.24 5.73 -2.00
CA TYR A 45 -2.30 5.80 -3.00
C TYR A 45 -3.70 5.52 -2.43
N ALA A 46 -3.82 5.25 -1.12
CA ALA A 46 -5.08 4.86 -0.50
C ALA A 46 -6.22 5.87 -0.68
N ASN A 47 -5.88 7.17 -0.77
CA ASN A 47 -6.85 8.25 -0.92
C ASN A 47 -7.47 8.34 -2.33
N GLU A 48 -6.84 7.71 -3.33
CA GLU A 48 -7.33 7.72 -4.72
C GLU A 48 -8.17 6.48 -5.04
N ALA A 49 -7.84 5.34 -4.43
CA ALA A 49 -8.51 4.08 -4.68
C ALA A 49 -9.95 4.03 -4.13
N LYS A 50 -10.82 3.28 -4.80
CA LYS A 50 -12.18 3.00 -4.30
C LYS A 50 -12.18 2.02 -3.14
N TRP A 51 -11.31 1.02 -3.22
CA TRP A 51 -11.16 -0.04 -2.24
C TRP A 51 -9.82 -0.74 -2.45
N ILE A 52 -9.13 -1.05 -1.36
CA ILE A 52 -7.85 -1.75 -1.38
C ILE A 52 -7.94 -2.97 -0.48
N VAL A 53 -7.45 -4.09 -0.98
CA VAL A 53 -7.17 -5.29 -0.18
C VAL A 53 -5.67 -5.53 -0.19
N GLY A 54 -5.06 -5.53 0.99
CA GLY A 54 -3.71 -6.04 1.19
C GLY A 54 -3.76 -7.51 1.59
N ILE A 55 -2.97 -8.35 0.93
CA ILE A 55 -2.75 -9.75 1.34
C ILE A 55 -1.29 -9.97 1.68
N ASP A 56 -1.03 -10.61 2.81
CA ASP A 56 0.32 -10.99 3.24
C ASP A 56 0.29 -12.32 4.00
N ASN A 57 1.40 -13.06 3.98
CA ASN A 57 1.54 -14.32 4.71
C ASN A 57 2.08 -14.12 6.14
N ASP A 58 2.58 -12.93 6.46
CA ASP A 58 3.02 -12.55 7.80
C ASP A 58 1.90 -11.82 8.55
N ARG A 59 1.51 -12.35 9.72
CA ARG A 59 0.45 -11.77 10.53
C ARG A 59 0.87 -10.51 11.27
N ASP A 60 2.14 -10.42 11.65
CA ASP A 60 2.65 -9.28 12.40
C ASP A 60 2.72 -8.05 11.50
N GLU A 61 3.11 -8.24 10.23
CA GLU A 61 3.05 -7.23 9.17
C GLU A 61 1.61 -6.73 8.96
N LEU A 62 0.62 -7.61 8.86
CA LEU A 62 -0.79 -7.20 8.73
C LEU A 62 -1.31 -6.41 9.93
N ILE A 63 -0.83 -6.72 11.14
CA ILE A 63 -1.15 -5.92 12.34
C ILE A 63 -0.51 -4.53 12.23
N ALA A 64 0.72 -4.43 11.74
CA ALA A 64 1.38 -3.15 11.47
C ALA A 64 0.60 -2.36 10.40
N ALA A 65 0.20 -3.00 9.31
CA ALA A 65 -0.58 -2.39 8.23
C ALA A 65 -1.92 -1.80 8.66
N GLN A 66 -2.63 -2.53 9.53
CA GLN A 66 -3.86 -2.01 10.13
C GLN A 66 -3.59 -0.77 11.00
N LYS A 67 -2.49 -0.72 11.74
CA LYS A 67 -2.11 0.43 12.57
C LYS A 67 -1.70 1.62 11.69
N GLU A 68 -0.87 1.39 10.70
CA GLU A 68 -0.33 2.40 9.79
C GLU A 68 -1.45 3.08 9.01
N THR A 69 -2.29 2.29 8.33
CA THR A 69 -3.44 2.84 7.60
C THR A 69 -4.46 3.53 8.52
N ARG A 70 -4.66 3.04 9.75
CA ARG A 70 -5.51 3.73 10.73
C ARG A 70 -4.89 5.06 11.20
N ALA A 71 -3.58 5.15 11.31
CA ALA A 71 -2.89 6.39 11.62
C ALA A 71 -3.07 7.40 10.46
N ALA A 72 -2.85 6.95 9.22
CA ALA A 72 -3.05 7.76 8.02
C ALA A 72 -4.49 8.30 7.91
N ARG A 73 -5.52 7.49 8.25
CA ARG A 73 -6.93 7.94 8.29
C ARG A 73 -7.21 9.12 9.22
N LYS A 74 -6.38 9.36 10.23
CA LYS A 74 -6.55 10.50 11.16
C LYS A 74 -6.02 11.80 10.58
N ASP A 75 -5.18 11.73 9.55
CA ASP A 75 -4.69 12.89 8.84
C ASP A 75 -5.69 13.27 7.76
N SER A 76 -6.32 14.45 7.89
CA SER A 76 -7.33 14.91 6.94
C SER A 76 -6.80 15.06 5.52
N ARG A 77 -5.48 15.17 5.33
CA ARG A 77 -4.83 15.22 4.01
C ARG A 77 -4.86 13.86 3.29
N PHE A 78 -5.05 12.78 4.03
CA PHE A 78 -5.12 11.41 3.51
C PHE A 78 -6.56 10.92 3.29
N LEU A 79 -7.57 11.74 3.59
CA LEU A 79 -8.95 11.38 3.28
C LEU A 79 -9.22 11.68 1.79
N GLY A 80 -9.49 10.63 1.02
CA GLY A 80 -9.98 10.77 -0.36
C GLY A 80 -11.33 11.50 -0.44
N GLU A 81 -11.84 11.73 -1.65
CA GLU A 81 -13.10 12.48 -1.87
C GLU A 81 -14.31 11.95 -1.06
N SER A 82 -14.30 10.66 -0.74
CA SER A 82 -15.35 9.98 0.04
C SER A 82 -15.19 10.11 1.56
N GLY A 83 -14.13 10.76 2.05
CA GLY A 83 -13.85 10.95 3.48
C GLY A 83 -13.46 9.66 4.25
N ASN A 84 -13.31 8.53 3.56
CA ASN A 84 -12.99 7.23 4.16
C ASN A 84 -12.03 6.44 3.28
N LEU A 85 -10.84 6.14 3.81
CA LEU A 85 -9.95 5.14 3.24
C LEU A 85 -10.57 3.76 3.46
N LYS A 86 -10.90 3.04 2.39
CA LYS A 86 -11.41 1.67 2.46
C LYS A 86 -10.28 0.68 2.19
N THR A 87 -9.66 0.21 3.27
CA THR A 87 -8.62 -0.82 3.25
C THR A 87 -9.06 -2.03 4.07
N ASP A 88 -8.86 -3.23 3.53
CA ASP A 88 -8.98 -4.52 4.21
C ASP A 88 -7.65 -5.27 4.12
N PHE A 89 -7.34 -6.06 5.16
CA PHE A 89 -6.09 -6.81 5.28
C PHE A 89 -6.38 -8.27 5.53
N ILE A 90 -5.83 -9.15 4.70
CA ILE A 90 -6.12 -10.58 4.69
C ILE A 90 -4.82 -11.36 4.89
N HIS A 91 -4.82 -12.30 5.83
CA HIS A 91 -3.76 -13.28 5.96
C HIS A 91 -3.95 -14.38 4.91
N GLY A 92 -2.98 -14.57 4.03
CA GLY A 92 -3.07 -15.60 3.00
C GLY A 92 -1.84 -15.73 2.11
N ASP A 93 -1.84 -16.78 1.30
CA ASP A 93 -0.78 -17.08 0.33
C ASP A 93 -1.16 -16.54 -1.06
N ALA A 94 -0.23 -15.82 -1.69
CA ALA A 94 -0.38 -15.30 -3.04
C ALA A 94 -0.61 -16.41 -4.09
N ALA A 95 -0.13 -17.63 -3.85
CA ALA A 95 -0.34 -18.78 -4.73
C ALA A 95 -1.78 -19.33 -4.66
N SER A 96 -2.58 -18.92 -3.67
CA SER A 96 -3.96 -19.39 -3.47
C SER A 96 -4.86 -18.25 -2.99
N LEU A 97 -5.12 -17.30 -3.88
CA LEU A 97 -5.92 -16.12 -3.58
C LEU A 97 -7.41 -16.47 -3.30
N PRO A 98 -7.99 -15.97 -2.19
CA PRO A 98 -9.39 -16.24 -1.82
C PRO A 98 -10.38 -15.29 -2.51
N PHE A 99 -10.14 -14.95 -3.78
CA PHE A 99 -10.94 -13.98 -4.53
C PHE A 99 -11.49 -14.62 -5.81
N ALA A 100 -12.70 -14.22 -6.20
CA ALA A 100 -13.22 -14.57 -7.51
C ALA A 100 -12.47 -13.82 -8.61
N ASP A 101 -12.49 -14.37 -9.82
CA ASP A 101 -11.96 -13.69 -11.00
C ASP A 101 -12.60 -12.30 -11.17
N SER A 102 -11.82 -11.36 -11.70
CA SER A 102 -12.26 -9.97 -11.96
C SER A 102 -12.76 -9.19 -10.73
N SER A 103 -12.36 -9.60 -9.52
CA SER A 103 -12.65 -8.89 -8.27
C SER A 103 -11.92 -7.54 -8.15
N PHE A 104 -10.81 -7.37 -8.87
CA PHE A 104 -9.96 -6.18 -8.83
C PHE A 104 -9.73 -5.61 -10.23
N ASP A 105 -9.53 -4.29 -10.28
CA ASP A 105 -9.24 -3.54 -11.50
C ASP A 105 -7.73 -3.31 -11.68
N LEU A 106 -6.96 -3.49 -10.59
CA LEU A 106 -5.51 -3.36 -10.54
C LEU A 106 -4.94 -4.29 -9.47
N THR A 107 -3.80 -4.93 -9.78
CA THR A 107 -3.01 -5.71 -8.83
C THR A 107 -1.60 -5.16 -8.77
N ILE A 108 -1.13 -4.87 -7.56
CA ILE A 108 0.22 -4.39 -7.28
C ILE A 108 1.02 -5.51 -6.61
N LEU A 109 2.28 -5.62 -7.02
CA LEU A 109 3.30 -6.43 -6.37
C LEU A 109 4.54 -5.54 -6.21
N SER A 110 4.65 -4.89 -5.06
CA SER A 110 5.81 -4.06 -4.68
C SER A 110 6.68 -4.82 -3.71
N TRP A 111 7.89 -5.20 -4.15
CA TRP A 111 8.98 -5.75 -3.33
C TRP A 111 8.56 -6.72 -2.22
N SER A 112 8.14 -7.91 -2.60
CA SER A 112 8.18 -9.10 -1.74
C SER A 112 9.54 -9.78 -1.97
N LEU A 113 10.43 -9.81 -0.96
CA LEU A 113 11.63 -10.66 -0.97
C LEU A 113 11.40 -11.86 -0.07
#